data_AF-A0A968LJ51-F1
#
_entry.id   AF-A0A968LJ51-F1
#
_cell.length_a   1.000
_cell.length_b   1.000
_cell.length_c   1.000
_cell.angle_alpha   90.00
_cell.angle_beta   90.00
_cell.angle_gamma   90.00
#
_symmetry.space_group_name_H-M   'P 1'
#
loop_
_entity.id
_entity.type
_entity.pdbx_description
1 polymer ?
#
loop_
_entity_poly.entity_id
_entity_poly.type
_entity_poly.pdbx_seq_one_letter_code
_entity_poly.pdbx_strand_id
1 'polypeptide(L)'
;MQLPPLPEMTHPKVQALQQKSDQELVTLFQRHPEVGQYFAAIFCRYGQVIYTLIGTSTRSPVQADYLFVKTWEFIYHELRALDLRAVQPRLSLQSWLINIAAMMINRAQIPDVEDIQFSLSETSPVFWCFFNQALNQMPGDLRLVLTLSQTFKWSHTRIAAYFHAEGEVVSASDVQELLCKAYLAVEEILPADICEIYLESEAKSYADLKS
;
A
#
# COMPACT_ATOMS: atom_id res chain seq x y z
N MET A 1 -9.97 19.07 2.76
CA MET A 1 -10.16 17.61 2.70
C MET A 1 -9.46 16.99 3.89
N GLN A 2 -10.05 15.98 4.53
CA GLN A 2 -9.45 15.25 5.63
C GLN A 2 -9.23 13.81 5.21
N LEU A 3 -8.11 13.22 5.62
CA LEU A 3 -7.88 11.79 5.44
C LEU A 3 -8.95 10.99 6.19
N PRO A 4 -9.40 9.85 5.64
CA PRO A 4 -10.21 8.92 6.39
C PRO A 4 -9.45 8.40 7.62
N PRO A 5 -10.13 7.84 8.62
CA PRO A 5 -9.46 7.15 9.71
C PRO A 5 -8.72 5.93 9.15
N LEU A 6 -7.39 5.93 9.23
CA LEU A 6 -6.53 4.84 8.76
C LEU A 6 -5.93 4.07 9.95
N PRO A 7 -5.75 2.73 9.85
CA PRO A 7 -5.29 1.89 10.97
C PRO A 7 -3.98 2.37 11.61
N GLU A 8 -3.01 2.82 10.81
CA GLU A 8 -1.72 3.28 11.30
C GLU A 8 -1.80 4.53 12.17
N MET A 9 -2.83 5.36 12.03
CA MET A 9 -2.94 6.63 12.76
C MET A 9 -3.18 6.43 14.26
N THR A 10 -3.80 5.31 14.63
CA THR A 10 -4.12 4.96 16.02
C THR A 10 -3.26 3.82 16.56
N HIS A 11 -2.45 3.18 15.72
CA HIS A 11 -1.71 2.00 16.12
C HIS A 11 -0.59 2.31 17.14
N PRO A 12 -0.48 1.57 18.27
CA PRO A 12 0.49 1.86 19.33
C PRO A 12 1.95 1.90 18.85
N LYS A 13 2.32 1.01 17.93
CA LYS A 13 3.67 0.98 17.33
C LYS A 13 4.04 2.28 16.62
N VAL A 14 3.10 2.86 15.88
CA VAL A 14 3.30 4.11 15.15
C VAL A 14 3.31 5.29 16.11
N GLN A 15 2.44 5.28 17.11
CA GLN A 15 2.40 6.32 18.15
C GLN A 15 3.68 6.39 18.98
N ALA A 16 4.31 5.25 19.27
CA ALA A 16 5.60 5.19 19.97
C ALA A 16 6.73 5.95 19.23
N LEU A 17 6.57 6.19 17.92
CA LEU A 17 7.55 6.88 17.07
C LEU A 17 7.31 8.40 16.96
N GLN A 18 6.26 8.95 17.57
CA GLN A 18 5.90 10.36 17.43
C GLN A 18 7.02 11.34 17.83
N GLN A 19 7.83 10.98 18.83
CA GLN A 19 8.91 11.83 19.34
C GLN A 19 10.20 11.77 18.48
N LYS A 20 10.26 10.86 17.49
CA LYS A 20 11.43 10.74 16.60
C LYS A 20 11.47 11.90 15.61
N SER A 21 12.66 12.45 15.39
CA SER A 21 12.90 13.44 14.35
C SER A 21 12.72 12.83 12.95
N ASP A 22 12.44 13.66 11.95
CA ASP A 22 12.30 13.21 10.55
C ASP A 22 13.54 12.45 10.08
N GLN A 23 14.72 12.95 10.45
CA GLN A 23 15.99 12.34 10.09
C GLN A 23 16.13 10.94 10.73
N GLU A 24 15.74 10.77 11.99
CA GLU A 24 15.74 9.46 12.63
C GLU A 24 14.76 8.50 11.95
N LEU A 25 13.54 8.95 11.62
CA LEU A 25 12.54 8.12 10.94
C LEU A 25 13.03 7.65 9.56
N VAL A 26 13.59 8.56 8.76
CA VAL A 26 14.17 8.22 7.46
C VAL A 26 15.35 7.27 7.61
N THR A 27 16.23 7.51 8.57
CA THR A 27 17.38 6.63 8.84
C THR A 27 16.91 5.22 9.25
N LEU A 28 15.89 5.13 10.11
CA LEU A 28 15.35 3.84 10.57
C LEU A 28 14.66 3.10 9.42
N PHE A 29 13.85 3.80 8.62
CA PHE A 29 13.24 3.24 7.40
C PHE A 29 14.29 2.67 6.43
N GLN A 30 15.38 3.40 6.21
CA GLN A 30 16.45 2.97 5.30
C GLN A 30 17.27 1.79 5.84
N ARG A 31 17.49 1.73 7.15
CA ARG A 31 18.30 0.68 7.80
C ARG A 31 17.52 -0.61 8.06
N HIS A 32 16.21 -0.51 8.19
CA HIS A 32 15.31 -1.61 8.52
C HIS A 32 14.20 -1.73 7.47
N PRO A 33 14.53 -2.11 6.22
CA PRO A 33 13.53 -2.28 5.15
C PRO A 33 12.49 -3.37 5.46
N GLU A 34 12.80 -4.26 6.40
CA GLU A 34 11.92 -5.31 6.93
C GLU A 34 10.87 -4.82 7.93
N VAL A 35 10.90 -3.52 8.31
CA VAL A 35 10.03 -2.93 9.34
C VAL A 35 9.21 -1.78 8.74
N GLY A 36 7.89 -1.94 8.70
CA GLY A 36 6.99 -1.00 8.03
C GLY A 36 6.53 0.22 8.85
N GLN A 37 6.56 0.13 10.19
CA GLN A 37 6.08 1.19 11.10
C GLN A 37 6.81 2.51 10.93
N TYR A 38 8.06 2.51 10.45
CA TYR A 38 8.83 3.74 10.21
C TYR A 38 8.26 4.52 9.03
N PHE A 39 7.91 3.83 7.94
CA PHE A 39 7.22 4.44 6.82
C PHE A 39 5.81 4.89 7.22
N ALA A 40 5.10 4.06 8.00
CA ALA A 40 3.79 4.41 8.54
C ALA A 40 3.84 5.69 9.40
N ALA A 41 4.87 5.86 10.25
CA ALA A 41 5.04 7.07 11.06
C ALA A 41 5.30 8.32 10.21
N ILE A 42 6.10 8.22 9.14
CA ILE A 42 6.30 9.31 8.18
C ILE A 42 4.98 9.65 7.49
N PHE A 43 4.23 8.64 7.06
CA PHE A 43 2.91 8.81 6.49
C PHE A 43 1.96 9.50 7.46
N CYS A 44 1.84 9.08 8.71
CA CYS A 44 0.95 9.72 9.68
C CYS A 44 1.31 11.19 9.95
N ARG A 45 2.60 11.55 9.85
CA ARG A 45 3.07 12.92 10.06
C ARG A 45 2.74 13.85 8.89
N TYR A 46 2.80 13.35 7.65
CA TYR A 46 2.71 14.19 6.45
C TYR A 46 1.53 13.89 5.52
N GLY A 47 0.85 12.77 5.70
CA GLY A 47 -0.24 12.29 4.87
C GLY A 47 -1.29 13.36 4.66
N GLN A 48 -1.73 14.02 5.75
CA GLN A 48 -2.75 15.06 5.68
C GLN A 48 -2.31 16.28 4.86
N VAL A 49 -1.03 16.68 4.97
CA VAL A 49 -0.48 17.81 4.19
C VAL A 49 -0.48 17.47 2.71
N ILE A 50 0.04 16.29 2.35
CA ILE A 50 0.12 15.84 0.96
C ILE A 50 -1.28 15.61 0.37
N TYR A 51 -2.19 15.02 1.14
CA TYR A 51 -3.57 14.81 0.73
C TYR A 51 -4.30 16.12 0.45
N THR A 52 -4.08 17.14 1.29
CA THR A 52 -4.65 18.47 1.05
C THR A 52 -4.11 19.09 -0.24
N LEU A 53 -2.80 19.00 -0.49
CA LEU A 53 -2.20 19.54 -1.71
C LEU A 53 -2.76 18.87 -2.98
N ILE A 54 -2.82 17.54 -2.98
CA ILE A 54 -3.35 16.76 -4.10
C ILE A 54 -4.83 17.04 -4.31
N GLY A 55 -5.62 16.99 -3.24
CA GLY A 55 -7.06 17.20 -3.29
C GLY A 55 -7.45 18.59 -3.80
N THR A 56 -6.64 19.63 -3.55
CA THR A 56 -6.87 20.97 -4.12
C THR A 56 -6.55 21.08 -5.61
N SER A 57 -5.78 20.13 -6.15
CA SER A 57 -5.29 20.15 -7.54
C SER A 57 -6.10 19.28 -8.49
N THR A 58 -6.92 18.36 -7.97
CA THR A 58 -7.74 17.42 -8.73
C THR A 58 -9.22 17.77 -8.66
N ARG A 59 -9.97 17.55 -9.75
CA ARG A 59 -11.43 17.84 -9.79
C ARG A 59 -12.30 16.70 -9.27
N SER A 60 -11.81 15.45 -9.31
CA SER A 60 -12.53 14.25 -8.87
C SER A 60 -11.90 13.69 -7.61
N PRO A 61 -12.67 13.41 -6.54
CA PRO A 61 -12.17 12.76 -5.33
C PRO A 61 -11.50 11.41 -5.61
N VAL A 62 -12.06 10.59 -6.52
CA VAL A 62 -11.50 9.28 -6.87
C VAL A 62 -10.12 9.42 -7.51
N GLN A 63 -9.95 10.40 -8.40
CA GLN A 63 -8.65 10.71 -9.00
C GLN A 63 -7.67 11.30 -7.98
N ALA A 64 -8.16 12.07 -7.00
CA ALA A 64 -7.36 12.58 -5.90
C ALA A 64 -6.79 11.44 -5.06
N ASP A 65 -7.64 10.48 -4.66
CA ASP A 65 -7.26 9.30 -3.88
C ASP A 65 -6.26 8.44 -4.64
N TYR A 66 -6.50 8.22 -5.94
CA TYR A 66 -5.58 7.48 -6.78
C TYR A 66 -4.22 8.19 -6.97
N LEU A 67 -4.22 9.50 -7.23
CA LEU A 67 -2.97 10.26 -7.29
C LEU A 67 -2.25 10.25 -5.94
N PHE A 68 -2.99 10.32 -4.84
CA PHE A 68 -2.44 10.29 -3.49
C PHE A 68 -1.72 8.97 -3.21
N VAL A 69 -2.33 7.82 -3.51
CA VAL A 69 -1.69 6.52 -3.33
C VAL A 69 -0.46 6.36 -4.24
N LYS A 70 -0.54 6.82 -5.50
CA LYS A 70 0.59 6.78 -6.44
C LYS A 70 1.73 7.72 -6.06
N THR A 71 1.42 8.85 -5.44
CA THR A 71 2.42 9.77 -4.89
C THR A 71 3.17 9.11 -3.74
N TRP A 72 2.46 8.43 -2.83
CA TRP A 72 3.09 7.70 -1.73
C TRP A 72 3.89 6.47 -2.17
N GLU A 73 3.44 5.76 -3.20
CA GLU A 73 4.21 4.69 -3.85
C GLU A 73 5.53 5.25 -4.41
N PHE A 74 5.50 6.40 -5.09
CA PHE A 74 6.71 7.06 -5.56
C PHE A 74 7.61 7.51 -4.40
N ILE A 75 7.04 8.15 -3.37
CA ILE A 75 7.77 8.55 -2.16
C ILE A 75 8.45 7.34 -1.52
N TYR A 76 7.75 6.21 -1.37
CA TYR A 76 8.26 4.99 -0.74
C TYR A 76 9.56 4.51 -1.41
N HIS A 77 9.62 4.54 -2.74
CA HIS A 77 10.80 4.16 -3.49
C HIS A 77 11.94 5.18 -3.37
N GLU A 78 11.65 6.46 -3.56
CA GLU A 78 12.66 7.52 -3.53
C GLU A 78 13.26 7.73 -2.12
N LEU A 79 12.45 7.50 -1.08
CA LEU A 79 12.87 7.68 0.32
C LEU A 79 14.01 6.73 0.69
N ARG A 80 14.17 5.60 0.00
CA ARG A 80 15.27 4.65 0.22
C ARG A 80 16.64 5.22 -0.13
N ALA A 81 16.70 6.17 -1.06
CA ALA A 81 17.93 6.82 -1.51
C ALA A 81 18.07 8.26 -0.99
N LEU A 82 17.09 8.76 -0.24
CA LEU A 82 17.08 10.14 0.23
C LEU A 82 18.19 10.40 1.26
N ASP A 83 19.09 11.33 0.95
CA ASP A 83 20.02 11.89 1.92
C ASP A 83 19.64 13.33 2.29
N LEU A 84 18.99 13.48 3.44
CA LEU A 84 18.61 14.79 4.00
C LEU A 84 19.83 15.66 4.39
N ARG A 85 21.03 15.08 4.50
CA ARG A 85 22.26 15.78 4.89
C ARG A 85 23.07 16.27 3.70
N ALA A 86 22.95 15.61 2.54
CA ALA A 86 23.74 15.93 1.35
C ALA A 86 23.32 17.24 0.66
N VAL A 87 22.07 17.67 0.82
CA VAL A 87 21.53 18.84 0.12
C VAL A 87 21.77 20.12 0.94
N GLN A 88 22.45 21.12 0.35
CA GLN A 88 22.60 22.46 0.92
C GLN A 88 21.77 23.49 0.13
N PRO A 89 20.95 24.34 0.78
CA PRO A 89 20.61 24.34 2.21
C PRO A 89 19.91 23.04 2.65
N ARG A 90 20.03 22.68 3.93
CA ARG A 90 19.45 21.43 4.48
C ARG A 90 18.00 21.29 4.05
N LEU A 91 17.74 20.29 3.22
CA LEU A 91 16.40 19.97 2.75
C LEU A 91 15.60 19.38 3.91
N SER A 92 14.49 20.03 4.30
CA SER A 92 13.56 19.41 5.25
C SER A 92 12.80 18.28 4.58
N LEU A 93 12.43 17.23 5.33
CA LEU A 93 11.62 16.14 4.80
C LEU A 93 10.28 16.67 4.27
N GLN A 94 9.66 17.60 4.98
CA GLN A 94 8.42 18.26 4.53
C GLN A 94 8.59 18.93 3.17
N SER A 95 9.64 19.75 2.98
CA SER A 95 9.89 20.42 1.70
C SER A 95 10.14 19.42 0.58
N TRP A 96 10.87 18.34 0.85
CA TRP A 96 11.08 17.27 -0.12
C TRP A 96 9.77 16.58 -0.52
N LEU A 97 8.93 16.22 0.45
CA LEU A 97 7.62 15.59 0.20
C LEU A 97 6.69 16.51 -0.61
N ILE A 98 6.65 17.80 -0.29
CA ILE A 98 5.87 18.80 -1.04
C ILE A 98 6.35 18.90 -2.49
N ASN A 99 7.67 18.90 -2.71
CA ASN A 99 8.23 18.94 -4.06
C ASN A 99 7.88 17.68 -4.87
N ILE A 100 7.94 16.50 -4.26
CA ILE A 100 7.52 15.24 -4.88
C ILE A 100 6.02 15.31 -5.23
N ALA A 101 5.16 15.73 -4.30
CA ALA A 101 3.73 15.85 -4.55
C ALA A 101 3.41 16.86 -5.67
N ALA A 102 4.06 18.03 -5.67
CA ALA A 102 3.91 19.01 -6.74
C ALA A 102 4.37 18.44 -8.09
N MET A 103 5.46 17.68 -8.12
CA MET A 103 5.90 16.99 -9.33
C MET A 103 4.85 15.98 -9.82
N MET A 104 4.30 15.16 -8.92
CA MET A 104 3.28 14.17 -9.24
C MET A 104 2.00 14.82 -9.77
N ILE A 105 1.53 15.92 -9.15
CA ILE A 105 0.38 16.70 -9.61
C ILE A 105 0.55 17.17 -11.05
N ASN A 106 1.75 17.62 -11.43
CA ASN A 106 1.99 18.20 -12.76
C ASN A 106 2.30 17.15 -13.84
N ARG A 107 2.75 15.95 -13.46
CA ARG A 107 3.31 14.97 -14.42
C ARG A 107 2.55 13.65 -14.48
N ALA A 108 1.81 13.29 -13.44
CA ALA A 108 1.11 12.02 -13.41
C ALA A 108 0.02 11.98 -14.48
N GLN A 109 0.02 10.90 -15.27
CA GLN A 109 -1.12 10.57 -16.12
C GLN A 109 -2.10 9.78 -15.26
N ILE A 110 -3.19 10.42 -14.89
CA ILE A 110 -4.25 9.80 -14.11
C ILE A 110 -5.26 9.21 -15.09
N PRO A 111 -5.63 7.92 -14.93
CA PRO A 111 -6.66 7.32 -15.77
C PRO A 111 -8.03 7.97 -15.53
N ASP A 112 -8.98 7.65 -16.41
CA ASP A 112 -10.36 8.07 -16.25
C ASP A 112 -10.99 7.41 -15.02
N VAL A 113 -12.03 8.04 -14.46
CA VAL A 113 -12.63 7.63 -13.18
C VAL A 113 -13.14 6.19 -13.21
N GLU A 114 -13.69 5.75 -14.35
CA GLU A 114 -14.19 4.39 -14.58
C GLU A 114 -13.11 3.30 -14.54
N ASP A 115 -11.85 3.66 -14.81
CA ASP A 115 -10.72 2.73 -14.81
C ASP A 115 -10.02 2.65 -13.43
N ILE A 116 -10.43 3.49 -12.48
CA ILE A 116 -9.82 3.53 -11.14
C ILE A 116 -10.55 2.55 -10.21
N GLN A 117 -9.87 1.45 -9.89
CA GLN A 117 -10.29 0.48 -8.86
C GLN A 117 -9.43 0.65 -7.60
N PHE A 118 -9.59 1.80 -6.93
CA PHE A 118 -8.91 2.11 -5.67
C PHE A 118 -9.84 2.87 -4.72
N SER A 119 -9.77 2.53 -3.44
CA SER A 119 -10.51 3.21 -2.37
C SER A 119 -9.58 3.47 -1.20
N LEU A 120 -9.39 4.76 -0.87
CA LEU A 120 -8.53 5.16 0.25
C LEU A 120 -9.08 4.71 1.61
N SER A 121 -10.40 4.48 1.72
CA SER A 121 -11.01 3.95 2.94
C SER A 121 -10.76 2.46 3.14
N GLU A 122 -10.48 1.72 2.07
CA GLU A 122 -10.23 0.27 2.13
C GLU A 122 -8.73 -0.04 2.17
N THR A 123 -7.89 0.83 1.61
CA THR A 123 -6.45 0.58 1.54
C THR A 123 -5.67 1.87 1.76
N SER A 124 -4.97 1.94 2.90
CA SER A 124 -4.00 3.00 3.17
C SER A 124 -2.85 2.98 2.14
N PRO A 125 -2.27 4.14 1.78
CA PRO A 125 -1.06 4.18 0.96
C PRO A 125 0.14 3.44 1.54
N VAL A 126 0.23 3.33 2.87
CA VAL A 126 1.26 2.53 3.52
C VAL A 126 1.06 1.05 3.18
N PHE A 127 -0.14 0.53 3.42
CA PHE A 127 -0.47 -0.86 3.11
C PHE A 127 -0.33 -1.16 1.62
N TRP A 128 -0.78 -0.24 0.75
CA TRP A 128 -0.61 -0.33 -0.70
C TRP A 128 0.84 -0.58 -1.12
N CYS A 129 1.81 0.15 -0.54
CA CYS A 129 3.22 0.02 -0.90
C CYS A 129 3.76 -1.37 -0.54
N PHE A 130 3.49 -1.83 0.68
CA PHE A 130 3.95 -3.14 1.15
C PHE A 130 3.23 -4.29 0.45
N PHE A 131 1.93 -4.17 0.21
CA PHE A 131 1.14 -5.16 -0.50
C PHE A 131 1.59 -5.31 -1.94
N ASN A 132 1.80 -4.21 -2.68
CA ASN A 132 2.34 -4.31 -4.04
C ASN A 132 3.76 -4.87 -4.08
N GLN A 133 4.60 -4.51 -3.11
CA GLN A 133 5.92 -5.13 -2.97
C GLN A 133 5.81 -6.64 -2.71
N ALA A 134 4.85 -7.09 -1.91
CA ALA A 134 4.62 -8.51 -1.67
C ALA A 134 4.14 -9.22 -2.94
N LEU A 135 3.13 -8.67 -3.62
CA LEU A 135 2.64 -9.18 -4.91
C LEU A 135 3.76 -9.30 -5.95
N ASN A 136 4.67 -8.34 -6.03
CA ASN A 136 5.79 -8.38 -6.97
C ASN A 136 6.84 -9.45 -6.67
N GLN A 137 6.88 -9.97 -5.44
CA GLN A 137 7.79 -11.05 -5.03
C GLN A 137 7.14 -12.44 -5.09
N MET A 138 5.81 -12.51 -5.28
CA MET A 138 5.11 -13.78 -5.38
C MET A 138 5.44 -14.56 -6.66
N PRO A 139 5.37 -15.89 -6.61
CA PRO A 139 5.29 -16.72 -7.80
C PRO A 139 4.17 -16.27 -8.75
N GLY A 140 4.44 -16.32 -10.05
CA GLY A 140 3.56 -15.77 -11.08
C GLY A 140 2.19 -16.43 -11.15
N ASP A 141 2.14 -17.75 -10.92
CA ASP A 141 0.92 -18.56 -10.84
C ASP A 141 0.04 -18.15 -9.64
N LEU A 142 0.62 -18.02 -8.45
CA LEU A 142 -0.09 -17.58 -7.25
C LEU A 142 -0.63 -16.16 -7.40
N ARG A 143 0.18 -15.24 -7.95
CA ARG A 143 -0.25 -13.87 -8.24
C ARG A 143 -1.39 -13.84 -9.26
N LEU A 144 -1.30 -14.62 -10.32
CA LEU A 144 -2.33 -14.69 -11.36
C LEU A 144 -3.66 -15.17 -10.79
N VAL A 145 -3.65 -16.26 -10.03
CA VAL A 145 -4.85 -16.80 -9.36
C VAL A 145 -5.46 -15.77 -8.43
N LEU A 146 -4.63 -15.08 -7.64
CA LEU A 146 -5.08 -14.02 -6.73
C LEU A 146 -5.72 -12.85 -7.49
N THR A 147 -5.11 -12.38 -8.59
CA THR A 147 -5.66 -11.29 -9.41
C THR A 147 -6.98 -11.68 -10.08
N LEU A 148 -7.07 -12.87 -10.68
CA LEU A 148 -8.31 -13.35 -11.30
C LEU A 148 -9.46 -13.46 -10.29
N SER A 149 -9.14 -13.89 -9.07
CA SER A 149 -10.11 -13.99 -7.98
C SER A 149 -10.48 -12.62 -7.39
N GLN A 150 -9.50 -11.81 -7.02
CA GLN A 150 -9.74 -10.60 -6.22
C GLN A 150 -10.09 -9.37 -7.04
N THR A 151 -9.48 -9.20 -8.21
CA THR A 151 -9.76 -8.05 -9.10
C THR A 151 -10.94 -8.36 -10.01
N PHE A 152 -10.92 -9.52 -10.67
CA PHE A 152 -11.95 -9.87 -11.67
C PHE A 152 -13.13 -10.64 -11.09
N LYS A 153 -13.09 -11.06 -9.82
CA LYS A 153 -14.14 -11.83 -9.14
C LYS A 153 -14.53 -13.12 -9.88
N TRP A 154 -13.56 -13.76 -10.55
CA TRP A 154 -13.81 -15.02 -11.23
C TRP A 154 -14.02 -16.15 -10.21
N SER A 155 -14.99 -17.03 -10.50
CA SER A 155 -15.19 -18.25 -9.72
C SER A 155 -14.02 -19.21 -9.92
N HIS A 156 -13.81 -20.13 -8.96
CA HIS A 156 -12.76 -21.15 -9.08
C HIS A 156 -12.91 -21.99 -10.36
N THR A 157 -14.14 -22.27 -10.77
CA THR A 157 -14.45 -22.98 -12.03
C THR A 157 -14.02 -22.20 -13.27
N ARG A 158 -14.20 -20.88 -13.29
CA ARG A 158 -13.79 -20.02 -14.40
C ARG A 158 -12.27 -19.90 -14.48
N ILE A 159 -11.60 -19.79 -13.34
CA ILE A 159 -10.13 -19.78 -13.26
C ILE A 159 -9.57 -21.12 -13.73
N ALA A 160 -10.13 -22.25 -13.30
CA ALA A 160 -9.74 -23.58 -13.77
C ALA A 160 -9.91 -23.74 -15.30
N ALA A 161 -11.03 -23.26 -15.85
CA ALA A 161 -11.26 -23.28 -17.30
C ALA A 161 -10.24 -22.40 -18.05
N TYR A 162 -9.82 -21.28 -17.48
CA TYR A 162 -8.76 -20.44 -18.04
C TYR A 162 -7.42 -21.19 -18.11
N PHE A 163 -6.99 -21.82 -17.01
CA PHE A 163 -5.79 -22.66 -17.02
C PHE A 163 -5.87 -23.79 -18.06
N HIS A 164 -7.03 -24.44 -18.18
CA HIS A 164 -7.22 -25.48 -19.19
C HIS A 164 -7.07 -24.96 -20.63
N ALA A 165 -7.54 -23.75 -20.91
CA ALA A 165 -7.37 -23.13 -22.22
C ALA A 165 -5.89 -22.79 -22.52
N GLU A 166 -5.10 -22.49 -21.49
CA GLU A 166 -3.65 -22.26 -21.58
C GLU A 166 -2.83 -23.57 -21.58
N GLY A 167 -3.49 -24.74 -21.53
CA GLY A 167 -2.86 -26.06 -21.59
C GLY A 167 -2.52 -26.69 -20.24
N GLU A 168 -2.91 -26.06 -19.13
CA GLU A 168 -2.70 -26.55 -17.77
C GLU A 168 -3.87 -27.43 -17.28
N VAL A 169 -3.59 -28.51 -16.54
CA VAL A 169 -4.64 -29.40 -16.01
C VAL A 169 -4.89 -29.06 -14.55
N VAL A 170 -5.75 -28.06 -14.31
CA VAL A 170 -6.09 -27.54 -12.98
C VAL A 170 -7.60 -27.68 -12.75
N SER A 171 -8.01 -28.33 -11.67
CA SER A 171 -9.41 -28.42 -11.25
C SER A 171 -9.85 -27.21 -10.41
N ALA A 172 -11.15 -27.03 -10.20
CA ALA A 172 -11.64 -25.97 -9.31
C ALA A 172 -11.19 -26.14 -7.85
N SER A 173 -10.91 -27.39 -7.41
CA SER A 173 -10.34 -27.67 -6.08
C SER A 173 -8.89 -27.22 -6.01
N ASP A 174 -8.11 -27.49 -7.06
CA ASP A 174 -6.71 -27.06 -7.13
C ASP A 174 -6.60 -25.54 -7.13
N VAL A 175 -7.52 -24.82 -7.80
CA VAL A 175 -7.59 -23.36 -7.73
C VAL A 175 -7.83 -22.87 -6.29
N GLN A 176 -8.68 -23.53 -5.51
CA GLN A 176 -8.90 -23.18 -4.12
C GLN A 176 -7.62 -23.37 -3.28
N GLU A 177 -6.90 -24.47 -3.49
CA GLU A 177 -5.61 -24.70 -2.83
C GLU A 177 -4.56 -23.67 -3.24
N LEU A 178 -4.50 -23.30 -4.53
CA LEU A 178 -3.62 -22.24 -5.03
C LEU A 178 -3.97 -20.88 -4.42
N LEU A 179 -5.26 -20.56 -4.23
CA LEU A 179 -5.67 -19.34 -3.53
C LEU A 179 -5.21 -19.34 -2.08
N CYS A 180 -5.40 -20.45 -1.35
CA CYS A 180 -4.90 -20.58 0.02
C CYS A 180 -3.38 -20.38 0.09
N LYS A 181 -2.62 -20.99 -0.82
CA LYS A 181 -1.17 -20.80 -0.94
C LYS A 181 -0.81 -19.35 -1.29
N ALA A 182 -1.59 -18.70 -2.15
CA ALA A 182 -1.38 -17.30 -2.51
C ALA A 182 -1.56 -16.36 -1.30
N TYR A 183 -2.60 -16.56 -0.49
CA TYR A 183 -2.80 -15.76 0.73
C TYR A 183 -1.67 -15.97 1.74
N LEU A 184 -1.28 -17.23 1.99
CA LEU A 184 -0.16 -17.54 2.88
C LEU A 184 1.15 -16.93 2.38
N ALA A 185 1.42 -17.00 1.07
CA ALA A 185 2.61 -16.40 0.49
C ALA A 185 2.63 -14.87 0.65
N VAL A 186 1.47 -14.19 0.55
CA VAL A 186 1.40 -12.74 0.83
C VAL A 186 1.74 -12.44 2.29
N GLU A 187 1.13 -13.17 3.24
CA GLU A 187 1.36 -12.98 4.67
C GLU A 187 2.82 -13.26 5.06
N GLU A 188 3.46 -14.25 4.44
CA GLU A 188 4.87 -14.58 4.67
C GLU A 188 5.85 -13.52 4.12
N ILE A 189 5.49 -12.83 3.05
CA ILE A 189 6.34 -11.78 2.43
C ILE A 189 6.15 -10.43 3.13
N LEU A 190 4.95 -10.15 3.64
CA LEU A 190 4.66 -8.89 4.31
C LEU A 190 5.46 -8.76 5.62
N PRO A 191 5.96 -7.55 5.96
CA PRO A 191 6.53 -7.29 7.28
C PRO A 191 5.55 -7.63 8.40
N ALA A 192 6.04 -8.29 9.45
CA ALA A 192 5.20 -8.71 10.57
C ALA A 192 4.43 -7.55 11.22
N ASP A 193 5.04 -6.37 11.30
CA ASP A 193 4.39 -5.18 11.86
C ASP A 193 3.33 -4.58 10.91
N ILE A 194 3.46 -4.76 9.60
CA ILE A 194 2.41 -4.40 8.63
C ILE A 194 1.21 -5.35 8.78
N CYS A 195 1.44 -6.66 8.94
CA CYS A 195 0.35 -7.60 9.24
C CYS A 195 -0.38 -7.22 10.53
N GLU A 196 0.36 -6.87 11.60
CA GLU A 196 -0.21 -6.43 12.87
C GLU A 196 -1.04 -5.15 12.73
N ILE A 197 -0.57 -4.17 11.94
CA ILE A 197 -1.28 -2.88 11.75
C ILE A 197 -2.55 -3.04 10.92
N TYR A 198 -2.55 -3.88 9.87
CA TYR A 198 -3.59 -3.88 8.85
C TYR A 198 -4.48 -5.12 8.82
N LEU A 199 -3.96 -6.30 9.17
CA LEU A 199 -4.67 -7.58 8.99
C LEU A 199 -5.26 -8.10 10.31
N GLU A 200 -4.60 -7.84 11.44
CA GLU A 200 -5.07 -8.32 12.75
C GLU A 200 -6.36 -7.63 13.24
N SER A 201 -6.66 -6.42 12.77
CA SER A 201 -7.93 -5.74 13.07
C SER A 201 -9.13 -6.41 12.37
N GLU A 202 -8.93 -6.95 11.17
CA GLU A 202 -10.00 -7.65 10.44
C GLU A 202 -10.30 -9.03 11.05
N ALA A 203 -9.27 -9.74 11.52
CA ALA A 203 -9.42 -11.04 12.18
C ALA A 203 -10.32 -10.98 13.43
N LYS A 204 -10.26 -9.88 14.20
CA LYS A 204 -11.14 -9.66 15.37
C LYS A 204 -12.59 -9.37 14.96
N SER A 205 -12.80 -8.57 13.92
CA SER A 205 -14.13 -8.26 13.38
C SER A 205 -14.89 -9.52 12.89
N TYR A 206 -14.18 -10.46 12.25
CA TYR A 206 -14.77 -11.74 11.82
C TYR A 206 -15.04 -12.72 12.98
N ALA A 207 -14.31 -12.62 14.09
CA ALA A 207 -14.54 -13.44 15.28
C ALA A 207 -15.76 -12.96 16.09
N ASP A 208 -15.93 -11.64 16.21
CA ASP A 208 -17.05 -11.01 16.93
C ASP A 208 -18.39 -11.16 16.19
N LEU A 209 -18.37 -11.31 14.86
CA LEU A 209 -19.56 -11.64 14.06
C LEU A 209 -20.00 -13.11 14.18
N LYS A 210 -19.20 -13.96 14.85
CA LYS A 210 -19.48 -15.39 15.09
C LYS A 210 -19.74 -15.73 16.57
N SER A 211 -19.69 -14.75 17.47
CA SER A 211 -20.07 -14.87 18.88
C SER A 211 -21.48 -14.36 19.14
#